data_AF-A0A3M1IUP4-F1
#
_entry.id   AF-A0A3M1IUP4-F1
#
_cell.length_a   1.000
_cell.length_b   1.000
_cell.length_c   1.000
_cell.angle_alpha   90.00
_cell.angle_beta   90.00
_cell.angle_gamma   90.00
#
_symmetry.space_group_name_H-M   'P 1'
#
loop_
_entity.id
_entity.type
_entity.pdbx_description
1 polymer ?
#
loop_
_entity_poly.entity_id
_entity_poly.type
_entity_poly.pdbx_seq_one_letter_code
_entity_poly.pdbx_strand_id
1 'polypeptide(L)'
;VKAEHIDRLITQFDPQGDAAICVAAYRGQRGNPVLLGREFFPDLMALDGDRGARELIAAQQDRVMAVEMNDPGVLKDYDTPADFAG
;
A
#
# COMPACT_ATOMS: atom_id res chain seq x y z
N VAL A 1 0.23 1.43 -12.02
CA VAL A 1 1.21 0.66 -11.20
C VAL A 1 2.14 -0.16 -12.11
N LYS A 2 3.44 -0.24 -11.79
CA LYS A 2 4.47 -0.99 -12.55
C LYS A 2 5.22 -1.96 -11.63
N ALA A 3 5.89 -2.97 -12.19
CA ALA A 3 6.68 -3.94 -11.42
C ALA A 3 7.73 -3.26 -10.51
N GLU A 4 8.40 -2.24 -11.02
CA GLU A 4 9.38 -1.44 -10.28
C GLU A 4 8.80 -0.85 -8.97
N HIS A 5 7.51 -0.51 -8.94
CA HIS A 5 6.89 0.00 -7.70
C HIS A 5 6.87 -1.09 -6.63
N ILE A 6 6.60 -2.33 -7.01
CA ILE A 6 6.57 -3.48 -6.09
C ILE A 6 7.99 -3.79 -5.61
N ASP A 7 8.98 -3.81 -6.51
CA ASP A 7 10.39 -4.06 -6.16
C ASP A 7 10.91 -3.04 -5.14
N ARG A 8 10.49 -1.77 -5.28
CA ARG A 8 10.85 -0.72 -4.32
C ARG A 8 10.18 -0.90 -2.96
N LEU A 9 8.93 -1.35 -2.91
CA LEU A 9 8.29 -1.72 -1.65
C LEU A 9 9.03 -2.89 -0.97
N ILE A 10 9.34 -3.94 -1.73
CA ILE A 10 10.08 -5.11 -1.22
C ILE A 10 11.44 -4.71 -0.65
N THR A 11 12.14 -3.78 -1.32
CA THR A 11 13.45 -3.30 -0.87
C THR A 11 13.39 -2.60 0.49
N GLN A 12 12.29 -1.92 0.81
CA GLN A 12 12.09 -1.21 2.07
C GLN A 12 11.41 -2.06 3.14
N PHE A 13 10.94 -3.25 2.78
CA PHE A 13 10.08 -4.06 3.62
C PHE A 13 10.87 -4.75 4.72
N ASP A 14 10.57 -4.40 5.97
CA ASP A 14 11.11 -5.06 7.16
C ASP A 14 9.96 -5.53 8.06
N PRO A 15 9.49 -6.78 7.89
CA PRO A 15 8.38 -7.31 8.67
C PRO A 15 8.70 -7.49 10.16
N GLN A 16 9.98 -7.54 10.56
CA GLN A 16 10.36 -7.67 11.97
C GLN A 16 10.70 -6.32 12.62
N GLY A 17 10.77 -5.25 11.82
CA GLY A 17 11.06 -3.89 12.26
C GLY A 17 9.86 -2.94 12.14
N ASP A 18 10.18 -1.67 11.84
CA ASP A 18 9.25 -0.55 11.72
C ASP A 18 8.68 -0.36 10.30
N ALA A 19 9.07 -1.21 9.34
CA ALA A 19 8.59 -1.18 7.96
C ALA A 19 7.80 -2.44 7.58
N ALA A 20 6.97 -2.92 8.51
CA ALA A 20 6.10 -4.09 8.29
C ALA A 20 4.88 -3.79 7.40
N ILE A 21 4.65 -2.51 7.10
CA ILE A 21 3.69 -2.03 6.11
C ILE A 21 4.40 -1.02 5.20
N CYS A 22 4.54 -1.31 3.91
CA CYS A 22 5.08 -0.35 2.95
C CYS A 22 3.98 0.15 2.02
N VAL A 23 3.82 1.46 1.94
CA VAL A 23 2.79 2.11 1.10
C VAL A 23 3.48 2.93 0.02
N ALA A 24 3.13 2.71 -1.25
CA ALA A 24 3.62 3.58 -2.32
C ALA A 24 3.12 5.01 -2.11
N ALA A 25 4.00 5.99 -2.28
CA ALA A 25 3.64 7.41 -2.15
C ALA A 25 4.14 8.20 -3.36
N TYR A 26 3.48 9.31 -3.68
CA TYR A 26 3.95 10.28 -4.67
C TYR A 26 3.65 11.68 -4.17
N ARG A 27 4.67 12.53 -4.09
CA ARG A 27 4.63 13.89 -3.54
C ARG A 27 4.00 13.93 -2.16
N GLY A 28 4.35 12.98 -1.30
CA GLY A 28 3.82 12.86 0.06
C GLY A 28 2.39 12.33 0.17
N GLN A 29 1.71 12.06 -0.94
CA GLN A 29 0.41 11.41 -0.95
C GLN A 29 0.57 9.89 -1.02
N ARG A 30 -0.05 9.16 -0.10
CA ARG A 30 -0.09 7.69 -0.09
C ARG A 30 -1.08 7.17 -1.15
N GLY A 31 -0.75 6.05 -1.78
CA GLY A 31 -1.56 5.38 -2.80
C GLY A 31 -1.29 3.88 -2.87
N ASN A 32 -1.44 3.29 -4.05
CA ASN A 32 -1.27 1.88 -4.33
C ASN A 32 -0.01 1.58 -5.16
N PRO A 33 0.63 0.41 -5.00
CA PRO A 33 0.24 -0.70 -4.13
C PRO A 33 0.66 -0.52 -2.67
N VAL A 34 0.06 -1.34 -1.79
CA VAL A 34 0.45 -1.51 -0.38
C VAL A 34 0.99 -2.92 -0.18
N LEU A 35 2.12 -3.05 0.51
CA LEU A 35 2.72 -4.31 0.94
C LEU A 35 2.51 -4.46 2.46
N LEU A 36 1.93 -5.58 2.87
CA LEU A 36 1.57 -5.87 4.27
C LEU A 36 2.27 -7.15 4.73
N GLY A 37 2.84 -7.11 5.94
CA GLY A 37 3.32 -8.30 6.63
C GLY A 37 2.23 -9.33 6.89
N ARG A 38 2.62 -10.61 6.86
CA ARG A 38 1.70 -11.74 7.07
C ARG A 38 1.03 -11.71 8.44
N GLU A 39 1.65 -11.10 9.43
CA GLU A 39 1.08 -10.92 10.77
C GLU A 39 -0.23 -10.14 10.78
N PHE A 40 -0.46 -9.28 9.78
CA PHE A 40 -1.70 -8.49 9.67
C PHE A 40 -2.82 -9.22 8.91
N PHE A 41 -2.56 -10.42 8.38
CA PHE A 41 -3.57 -11.18 7.64
C PHE A 41 -4.80 -11.53 8.48
N PRO A 42 -4.67 -11.95 9.76
CA PRO A 42 -5.85 -12.16 10.61
C PRO A 42 -6.72 -10.92 10.74
N ASP A 43 -6.11 -9.74 10.94
CA ASP A 43 -6.83 -8.47 11.05
C ASP A 43 -7.53 -8.12 9.73
N LEU A 44 -6.83 -8.28 8.58
CA LEU A 44 -7.41 -8.06 7.26
C LEU A 44 -8.59 -9.00 6.98
N MET A 45 -8.49 -10.27 7.36
CA MET A 45 -9.56 -11.25 7.15
C MET A 45 -10.77 -11.03 8.05
N ALA A 46 -10.60 -10.29 9.14
CA ALA A 46 -11.68 -9.89 10.04
C ALA A 46 -12.40 -8.60 9.60
N LEU A 47 -11.88 -7.88 8.60
CA LEU A 47 -12.53 -6.70 8.05
C LEU A 47 -13.77 -7.11 7.23
N ASP A 48 -14.93 -6.57 7.61
CA ASP A 48 -16.19 -6.78 6.89
C ASP A 48 -16.51 -5.63 5.92
N GLY A 49 -16.95 -6.01 4.72
CA GLY A 49 -17.41 -5.10 3.67
C GLY A 49 -16.25 -4.45 2.90
N ASP A 50 -16.50 -3.25 2.36
CA ASP A 50 -15.53 -2.49 1.54
C ASP A 50 -14.52 -1.69 2.39
N ARG A 51 -14.46 -1.98 3.69
CA ARG A 51 -13.47 -1.42 4.60
C ARG A 51 -12.15 -2.15 4.36
N GLY A 52 -11.45 -1.77 3.29
CA GLY A 52 -10.14 -2.31 2.97
C GLY A 52 -9.09 -2.02 4.05
N ALA A 53 -7.82 -2.31 3.77
CA ALA A 53 -6.71 -2.20 4.72
C ALA A 53 -6.46 -0.80 5.32
N ARG A 54 -7.22 0.24 4.93
CA ARG A 54 -7.02 1.64 5.33
C ARG A 54 -7.08 1.84 6.84
N GLU A 55 -8.04 1.25 7.53
CA GLU A 55 -8.18 1.37 8.99
C GLU A 55 -7.04 0.66 9.71
N LEU A 56 -6.65 -0.53 9.26
CA LEU A 56 -5.49 -1.26 9.77
C LEU A 56 -4.20 -0.43 9.62
N ILE A 57 -3.96 0.14 8.44
CA ILE A 57 -2.79 1.00 8.18
C ILE A 57 -2.82 2.21 9.12
N ALA A 58 -3.98 2.85 9.30
CA ALA A 58 -4.15 3.97 10.23
C ALA A 58 -3.87 3.58 11.69
N ALA A 59 -4.23 2.37 12.11
CA ALA A 59 -3.96 1.86 13.45
C ALA A 59 -2.49 1.50 13.69
N GLN A 60 -1.73 1.21 12.63
CA GLN A 60 -0.33 0.73 12.69
C GLN A 60 0.68 1.79 12.23
N GLN A 61 0.45 3.09 12.47
CA GLN A 61 1.29 4.17 11.91
C GLN A 61 2.79 4.00 12.21
N ASP A 62 3.14 3.49 13.39
CA ASP A 62 4.54 3.28 13.81
C ASP A 62 5.25 2.16 13.02
N ARG A 63 4.48 1.39 12.23
CA ARG A 63 4.97 0.29 11.39
C ARG A 63 4.78 0.56 9.89
N VAL A 64 4.36 1.78 9.54
CA VAL A 64 4.05 2.19 8.16
C VAL A 64 5.18 3.03 7.58
N MET A 65 5.84 2.47 6.57
CA MET A 65 6.82 3.16 5.74
C MET A 65 6.18 3.66 4.44
N ALA A 66 6.20 4.98 4.22
CA ALA A 66 5.81 5.56 2.94
C ALA A 66 7.02 5.53 1.98
N VAL A 67 6.89 4.80 0.87
CA VAL A 67 7.95 4.66 -0.13
C VAL A 67 7.67 5.60 -1.29
N GLU A 68 8.42 6.69 -1.34
CA GLU A 68 8.24 7.75 -2.35
C GLU A 68 8.62 7.26 -3.75
N MET A 69 7.68 7.34 -4.69
CA MET A 69 7.76 6.92 -6.09
C MET A 69 7.97 8.12 -7.02
N ASN A 70 8.54 7.87 -8.20
CA ASN A 70 8.72 8.91 -9.24
C ASN A 70 7.58 8.91 -10.28
N ASP A 71 6.52 8.14 -10.04
CA ASP A 71 5.42 7.91 -10.98
C ASP A 71 4.07 8.22 -10.30
N PRO A 72 3.28 9.19 -10.79
CA PRO A 72 1.97 9.50 -10.22
C PRO A 72 0.94 8.37 -10.40
N GLY A 73 1.22 7.36 -11.24
CA GLY A 73 0.36 6.20 -11.46
C GLY A 73 0.20 5.27 -10.25
N VAL A 74 0.83 5.60 -9.11
CA VAL A 74 0.54 5.00 -7.79
C VAL A 74 -0.65 5.65 -7.08
N LEU A 75 -1.02 6.86 -7.47
CA LEU A 75 -2.19 7.57 -6.90
C LEU A 75 -3.48 7.28 -7.68
N LYS A 76 -3.37 6.65 -8.86
CA LYS A 76 -4.52 6.36 -9.72
C LYS A 76 -5.19 5.06 -9.28
N ASP A 77 -6.48 5.16 -8.98
CA ASP A 77 -7.35 4.00 -8.80
C ASP A 77 -7.95 3.56 -10.14
N TYR A 78 -8.25 2.28 -10.25
CA TYR A 78 -8.72 1.65 -11.50
C TYR A 78 -9.99 0.81 -11.25
N ASP A 79 -11.00 1.42 -10.62
CA ASP A 79 -12.23 0.74 -10.21
C ASP A 79 -13.30 0.69 -11.29
N THR A 80 -13.22 1.58 -12.30
CA THR A 80 -14.25 1.69 -13.34
C THR A 80 -13.72 1.25 -14.70
N PRO A 81 -14.57 0.69 -15.59
CA PRO A 81 -14.17 0.38 -16.96
C PRO A 81 -13.62 1.59 -17.73
N ALA A 82 -14.08 2.80 -17.39
CA ALA A 82 -13.59 4.04 -17.97
C ALA A 82 -12.12 4.33 -17.63
N ASP A 83 -11.60 3.82 -16.51
CA ASP A 83 -10.21 4.03 -16.09
C ASP A 83 -9.19 3.32 -17.00
N PHE A 84 -9.67 2.32 -17.77
CA PHE A 84 -8.90 1.50 -18.71
C PHE A 84 -9.08 1.92 -20.17
N ALA A 85 -9.95 2.88 -20.47
CA ALA A 85 -10.17 3.36 -21.83
C ALA A 85 -9.09 4.40 -22.19
N GLY A 86 -7.90 3.92 -22.56
CA GLY A 86 -6.75 4.74 -22.96
C GLY A 86 -5.74 3.97 -23.79
#